data_AF-A0A3C1PLK7-F1
#
_entry.id   AF-A0A3C1PLK7-F1
#
_cell.length_a   1.000
_cell.length_b   1.000
_cell.length_c   1.000
_cell.angle_alpha   90.00
_cell.angle_beta   90.00
_cell.angle_gamma   90.00
#
_symmetry.space_group_name_H-M   'P 1'
#
loop_
_entity.id
_entity.type
_entity.pdbx_description
1 polymer ?
#
loop_
_entity_poly.entity_id
_entity_poly.type
_entity_poly.pdbx_seq_one_letter_code
_entity_poly.pdbx_strand_id
1 'polypeptide(L)'
;MNIVYVPDLGETPAKVFRPTGTIFINNRIWHTIDKQVQKVILAHEEGHYKLQTADEFKADRYAFEKYALSEPGSLKALHRAITQHLDITNDESHRQRAKAQIIRILETDAKNGNQKAKFILNSLTMNAIALFNQLKNQYPEYSDEDLQLALYYATAVNSSISGYSSKKGSGLSKFFAKVGDKFGELMQKPGLQKIIGSAGAALGIPPAAISAGMQAIGAKIEAKSEAKLAQIASGSDADKLAAASQLEADRKAVEALRIAAVKTKADEAEKLRRDAEIAKNDAERKLIESAKYNAVNSGSFTDNLRTENPAGKIPMATWLIIGAVAVVAIYLFTKGK
;
A
#
# COMPACT_ATOMS: atom_id res chain seq x y z
N MET A 1 -1.57 -24.24 -39.03
CA MET A 1 -2.38 -25.02 -38.07
C MET A 1 -3.72 -25.30 -38.70
N ASN A 2 -4.24 -26.51 -38.53
CA ASN A 2 -5.57 -26.87 -39.02
C ASN A 2 -6.59 -26.61 -37.90
N ILE A 3 -7.74 -26.02 -38.22
CA ILE A 3 -8.81 -25.75 -37.23
C ILE A 3 -10.01 -26.61 -37.58
N VAL A 4 -10.49 -27.41 -36.61
CA VAL A 4 -11.65 -28.28 -36.75
C VAL A 4 -12.67 -27.92 -35.68
N TYR A 5 -13.88 -27.54 -36.10
CA TYR A 5 -14.99 -27.33 -35.18
C TYR A 5 -15.59 -28.67 -34.82
N VAL A 6 -15.70 -28.95 -33.52
CA VAL A 6 -16.35 -30.15 -33.00
C VAL A 6 -17.58 -29.77 -32.19
N PRO A 7 -18.61 -30.64 -32.12
CA PRO A 7 -19.85 -30.30 -31.42
C PRO A 7 -19.63 -29.93 -29.95
N ASP A 8 -18.75 -30.64 -29.25
CA ASP A 8 -18.50 -30.45 -27.82
C ASP A 8 -17.06 -30.84 -27.41
N LEU A 9 -16.50 -30.10 -26.45
CA LEU A 9 -15.24 -30.39 -25.73
C LEU A 9 -15.44 -30.21 -24.19
N GLY A 10 -16.67 -30.28 -23.71
CA GLY A 10 -17.03 -29.95 -22.33
C GLY A 10 -16.96 -28.44 -22.09
N GLU A 11 -16.31 -28.04 -20.99
CA GLU A 11 -16.13 -26.62 -20.63
C GLU A 11 -14.88 -25.99 -21.28
N THR A 12 -14.09 -26.79 -22.00
CA THR A 12 -12.87 -26.31 -22.66
C THR A 12 -13.22 -25.66 -24.00
N PRO A 13 -12.79 -24.41 -24.26
CA PRO A 13 -13.12 -23.70 -25.51
C PRO A 13 -12.35 -24.20 -26.73
N ALA A 14 -11.10 -24.64 -26.55
CA ALA A 14 -10.27 -25.17 -27.61
C ALA A 14 -9.26 -26.19 -27.04
N LYS A 15 -8.79 -27.12 -27.89
CA LYS A 15 -7.72 -28.06 -27.53
C LYS A 15 -6.88 -28.40 -28.76
N VAL A 16 -5.56 -28.46 -28.61
CA VAL A 16 -4.66 -28.87 -29.70
C VAL A 16 -4.23 -30.34 -29.63
N PHE A 17 -4.20 -31.00 -30.79
CA PHE A 17 -3.44 -32.24 -30.98
C PHE A 17 -2.00 -31.92 -31.38
N ARG A 18 -1.13 -31.82 -30.37
CA ARG A 18 0.26 -31.38 -30.50
C ARG A 18 1.09 -32.05 -31.61
N PRO A 19 0.96 -33.36 -31.92
CA PRO A 19 1.73 -33.96 -33.01
C PRO A 19 1.43 -33.37 -34.39
N THR A 20 0.18 -32.95 -34.64
CA THR A 20 -0.24 -32.44 -35.97
C THR A 20 -0.46 -30.93 -35.99
N GLY A 21 -0.63 -30.30 -34.82
CA GLY A 21 -1.04 -28.90 -34.72
C GLY A 21 -2.49 -28.65 -35.16
N THR A 22 -3.33 -29.69 -35.12
CA THR A 22 -4.78 -29.56 -35.32
C THR A 22 -5.42 -29.03 -34.04
N ILE A 23 -6.08 -27.88 -34.12
CA ILE A 23 -6.84 -27.28 -33.02
C ILE A 23 -8.31 -27.64 -33.19
N PHE A 24 -8.87 -28.27 -32.17
CA PHE A 24 -10.30 -28.54 -32.06
C PHE A 24 -10.97 -27.39 -31.32
N ILE A 25 -12.04 -26.85 -31.88
CA ILE A 25 -12.80 -25.73 -31.32
C ILE A 25 -14.16 -26.22 -30.87
N ASN A 26 -14.53 -25.89 -29.63
CA ASN A 26 -15.82 -26.23 -29.05
C ASN A 26 -16.94 -25.36 -29.64
N ASN A 27 -17.67 -25.86 -30.63
CA ASN A 27 -18.67 -25.08 -31.36
C ASN A 27 -19.80 -24.57 -30.45
N ARG A 28 -20.10 -25.28 -29.36
CA ARG A 28 -21.13 -24.92 -28.38
C ARG A 28 -20.88 -23.56 -27.71
N ILE A 29 -19.64 -23.26 -27.37
CA ILE A 29 -19.28 -22.06 -26.60
C ILE A 29 -18.44 -21.05 -27.39
N TRP A 30 -17.77 -21.46 -28.47
CA TRP A 30 -16.81 -20.60 -29.16
C TRP A 30 -17.40 -19.27 -29.65
N HIS A 31 -18.65 -19.27 -30.10
CA HIS A 31 -19.31 -18.08 -30.66
C HIS A 31 -19.75 -17.08 -29.60
N THR A 32 -19.82 -17.47 -28.32
CA THR A 32 -20.16 -16.57 -27.21
C THR A 32 -18.93 -15.85 -26.65
N ILE A 33 -17.73 -16.31 -27.01
CA ILE A 33 -16.45 -15.75 -26.57
C ILE A 33 -16.08 -14.53 -27.44
N ASP A 34 -15.66 -13.45 -26.79
CA ASP A 34 -15.17 -12.24 -27.45
C ASP A 34 -14.04 -12.53 -28.45
N LYS A 35 -14.04 -11.88 -29.63
CA LYS A 35 -13.06 -12.15 -30.69
C LYS A 35 -11.60 -11.94 -30.28
N GLN A 36 -11.31 -10.98 -29.40
CA GLN A 36 -9.94 -10.79 -28.90
C GLN A 36 -9.56 -11.92 -27.92
N VAL A 37 -10.51 -12.41 -27.13
CA VAL A 37 -10.29 -13.55 -26.24
C VAL A 37 -10.10 -14.85 -27.05
N GLN A 38 -10.86 -15.03 -28.13
CA GLN A 38 -10.66 -16.14 -29.09
C GLN A 38 -9.22 -16.15 -29.63
N LYS A 39 -8.65 -15.00 -30.00
CA LYS A 39 -7.25 -14.90 -30.46
C LYS A 39 -6.24 -15.33 -29.39
N VAL A 40 -6.46 -14.96 -28.13
CA VAL A 40 -5.61 -15.37 -27.00
C VAL A 40 -5.67 -16.88 -26.80
N ILE A 41 -6.85 -17.48 -26.82
CA ILE A 41 -7.03 -18.93 -26.68
C ILE A 41 -6.32 -19.67 -27.82
N LEU A 42 -6.49 -19.21 -29.07
CA LEU A 42 -5.77 -19.80 -30.21
C LEU A 42 -4.25 -19.67 -30.07
N ALA A 43 -3.75 -18.55 -29.56
CA ALA A 43 -2.33 -18.36 -29.30
C ALA A 43 -1.81 -19.30 -28.20
N HIS A 44 -2.62 -19.60 -27.19
CA HIS A 44 -2.31 -20.60 -26.15
C HIS A 44 -2.22 -22.01 -26.75
N GLU A 45 -3.21 -22.44 -27.52
CA GLU A 45 -3.18 -23.72 -28.23
C GLU A 45 -2.00 -23.84 -29.21
N GLU A 46 -1.66 -22.75 -29.90
CA GLU A 46 -0.48 -22.68 -30.73
C GLU A 46 0.81 -22.84 -29.92
N GLY A 47 0.87 -22.28 -28.70
CA GLY A 47 2.00 -22.45 -27.79
C GLY A 47 2.24 -23.92 -27.45
N HIS A 48 1.19 -24.67 -27.12
CA HIS A 48 1.28 -26.11 -26.90
C HIS A 48 1.85 -26.85 -28.11
N TYR A 49 1.46 -26.48 -29.33
CA TYR A 49 1.98 -27.06 -30.56
C TYR A 49 3.42 -26.66 -30.85
N LYS A 50 3.74 -25.36 -30.85
CA LYS A 50 5.06 -24.85 -31.22
C LYS A 50 6.14 -25.26 -30.24
N LEU A 51 5.81 -25.34 -28.96
CA LEU A 51 6.74 -25.74 -27.90
C LEU A 51 6.70 -27.24 -27.60
N GLN A 52 5.80 -28.00 -28.25
CA GLN A 52 5.56 -29.43 -28.00
C GLN A 52 5.46 -29.76 -26.49
N THR A 53 4.70 -28.94 -25.75
CA THR A 53 4.66 -28.97 -24.28
C THR A 53 3.25 -29.19 -23.74
N ALA A 54 3.15 -29.89 -22.59
CA ALA A 54 1.95 -29.96 -21.77
C ALA A 54 1.94 -28.93 -20.64
N ASP A 55 3.02 -28.18 -20.49
CA ASP A 55 3.14 -27.14 -19.47
C ASP A 55 2.29 -25.93 -19.85
N GLU A 56 1.16 -25.79 -19.17
CA GLU A 56 0.22 -24.68 -19.28
C GLU A 56 0.89 -23.31 -19.09
N PHE A 57 1.87 -23.18 -18.18
CA PHE A 57 2.57 -21.91 -17.94
C PHE A 57 3.42 -21.49 -19.13
N LYS A 58 4.01 -22.46 -19.85
CA LYS A 58 4.77 -22.19 -21.09
C LYS A 58 3.82 -21.79 -22.22
N ALA A 59 2.68 -22.46 -22.36
CA ALA A 59 1.67 -22.09 -23.35
C ALA A 59 1.06 -20.70 -23.08
N ASP A 60 0.72 -20.39 -21.82
CA ASP A 60 0.26 -19.06 -21.40
C ASP A 60 1.29 -17.97 -21.67
N ARG A 61 2.57 -18.25 -21.42
CA ARG A 61 3.68 -17.34 -21.71
C ARG A 61 3.83 -17.09 -23.21
N TYR A 62 3.76 -18.15 -24.03
CA TYR A 62 3.78 -18.01 -25.49
C TYR A 62 2.63 -17.14 -25.99
N ALA A 63 1.40 -17.40 -25.50
CA ALA A 63 0.24 -16.59 -25.84
C ALA A 63 0.41 -15.12 -25.44
N PHE A 64 0.98 -14.88 -24.25
CA PHE A 64 1.32 -13.53 -23.79
C PHE A 64 2.31 -12.84 -24.74
N GLU A 65 3.46 -13.46 -25.00
CA GLU A 65 4.52 -12.87 -25.84
C GLU A 65 4.03 -12.61 -27.27
N LYS A 66 3.19 -13.50 -27.81
CA LYS A 66 2.63 -13.35 -29.16
C LYS A 66 1.59 -12.24 -29.26
N TYR A 67 0.78 -12.06 -28.21
CA TYR A 67 -0.43 -11.22 -28.30
C TYR A 67 -0.33 -9.90 -27.54
N ALA A 68 0.49 -9.80 -26.51
CA ALA A 68 0.64 -8.58 -25.73
C ALA A 68 1.10 -7.43 -26.63
N LEU A 69 0.35 -6.32 -26.57
CA LEU A 69 0.60 -5.10 -27.35
C LEU A 69 0.45 -5.25 -28.88
N SER A 70 0.01 -6.40 -29.39
CA SER A 70 -0.23 -6.60 -30.82
C SER A 70 -1.38 -5.73 -31.37
N GLU A 71 -2.36 -5.40 -30.52
CA GLU A 71 -3.48 -4.53 -30.85
C GLU A 71 -4.07 -3.84 -29.60
N PRO A 72 -4.83 -2.74 -29.76
CA PRO A 72 -5.53 -2.09 -28.65
C PRO A 72 -6.46 -3.07 -27.92
N GLY A 73 -6.36 -3.10 -26.59
CA GLY A 73 -7.14 -4.00 -25.75
C GLY A 73 -6.56 -5.40 -25.56
N SER A 74 -5.44 -5.73 -26.21
CA SER A 74 -4.79 -7.05 -26.10
C SER A 74 -4.50 -7.49 -24.66
N LEU A 75 -3.98 -6.60 -23.81
CA LEU A 75 -3.75 -6.89 -22.38
C LEU A 75 -5.04 -7.20 -21.61
N LYS A 76 -6.14 -6.51 -21.94
CA LYS A 76 -7.46 -6.76 -21.34
C LYS A 76 -8.02 -8.11 -21.80
N ALA A 77 -7.82 -8.48 -23.05
CA ALA A 77 -8.20 -9.79 -23.57
C ALA A 77 -7.39 -10.93 -22.93
N LEU A 78 -6.08 -10.76 -22.72
CA LEU A 78 -5.24 -11.70 -21.97
C LEU A 78 -5.74 -11.91 -20.54
N HIS A 79 -6.11 -10.83 -19.84
CA HIS A 79 -6.70 -10.92 -18.50
C HIS A 79 -8.04 -11.67 -18.52
N ARG A 80 -8.92 -11.36 -19.48
CA ARG A 80 -10.24 -12.00 -19.60
C ARG A 80 -10.15 -13.49 -19.94
N ALA A 81 -9.25 -13.88 -20.85
CA ALA A 81 -9.07 -15.27 -21.25
C ALA A 81 -8.83 -16.19 -20.05
N ILE A 82 -8.06 -15.73 -19.08
CA ILE A 82 -7.77 -16.48 -17.86
C ILE A 82 -8.91 -16.37 -16.85
N THR A 83 -9.37 -15.15 -16.55
CA THR A 83 -10.35 -14.94 -15.47
C THR A 83 -11.76 -15.44 -15.80
N GLN A 84 -12.09 -15.65 -17.07
CA GLN A 84 -13.41 -16.13 -17.49
C GLN A 84 -13.46 -17.64 -17.75
N HIS A 85 -12.32 -18.28 -18.02
CA HIS A 85 -12.28 -19.68 -18.44
C HIS A 85 -11.51 -20.61 -17.49
N LEU A 86 -10.86 -20.08 -16.45
CA LEU A 86 -10.24 -20.88 -15.40
C LEU A 86 -11.07 -20.83 -14.11
N ASP A 87 -11.23 -21.97 -13.44
CA ASP A 87 -11.78 -22.05 -12.08
C ASP A 87 -10.73 -21.59 -11.05
N ILE A 88 -10.60 -20.27 -10.90
CA ILE A 88 -9.70 -19.67 -9.91
C ILE A 88 -10.18 -19.84 -8.46
N THR A 89 -11.39 -20.36 -8.21
CA THR A 89 -11.91 -20.52 -6.86
C THR A 89 -11.51 -21.87 -6.28
N ASN A 90 -11.64 -22.94 -7.05
CA ASN A 90 -11.42 -24.29 -6.52
C ASN A 90 -10.12 -24.94 -7.00
N ASP A 91 -9.53 -24.49 -8.12
CA ASP A 91 -8.32 -25.09 -8.67
C ASP A 91 -7.06 -24.24 -8.39
N GLU A 92 -6.11 -24.83 -7.64
CA GLU A 92 -4.84 -24.17 -7.30
C GLU A 92 -3.94 -23.93 -8.51
N SER A 93 -3.88 -24.86 -9.46
CA SER A 93 -3.10 -24.70 -10.68
C SER A 93 -3.65 -23.51 -11.50
N HIS A 94 -4.97 -23.41 -11.62
CA HIS A 94 -5.63 -22.27 -12.25
C HIS A 94 -5.34 -20.94 -11.57
N ARG A 95 -5.35 -20.89 -10.23
CA ARG A 95 -4.96 -19.70 -9.48
C ARG A 95 -3.53 -19.28 -9.76
N GLN A 96 -2.60 -20.22 -9.78
CA GLN A 96 -1.18 -19.95 -10.04
C GLN A 96 -0.95 -19.43 -11.46
N ARG A 97 -1.60 -20.04 -12.47
CA ARG A 97 -1.58 -19.55 -13.85
C ARG A 97 -2.13 -18.13 -13.95
N ALA A 98 -3.27 -17.88 -13.32
CA ALA A 98 -3.89 -16.55 -13.32
C ALA A 98 -2.99 -15.50 -12.69
N LYS A 99 -2.39 -15.82 -11.53
CA LYS A 99 -1.41 -14.96 -10.85
C LYS A 99 -0.22 -14.64 -11.76
N ALA A 100 0.38 -15.66 -12.38
CA ALA A 100 1.54 -15.49 -13.25
C ALA A 100 1.22 -14.58 -14.45
N GLN A 101 0.07 -14.75 -15.10
CA GLN A 101 -0.30 -13.89 -16.22
C GLN A 101 -0.62 -12.46 -15.78
N ILE A 102 -1.32 -12.28 -14.66
CA ILE A 102 -1.61 -10.95 -14.12
C ILE A 102 -0.30 -10.20 -13.87
N ILE A 103 0.72 -10.85 -13.31
CA ILE A 103 2.05 -10.26 -13.13
C ILE A 103 2.65 -9.84 -14.48
N ARG A 104 2.64 -10.71 -15.51
CA ARG A 104 3.15 -10.37 -16.85
C ARG A 104 2.43 -9.16 -17.47
N ILE A 105 1.10 -9.11 -17.31
CA ILE A 105 0.27 -7.99 -17.78
C ILE A 105 0.69 -6.70 -17.06
N LEU A 106 0.80 -6.73 -15.73
CA LEU A 106 1.19 -5.57 -14.92
C LEU A 106 2.61 -5.09 -15.23
N GLU A 107 3.56 -6.01 -15.40
CA GLU A 107 4.93 -5.69 -15.80
C GLU A 107 4.96 -4.96 -17.15
N THR A 108 4.20 -5.46 -18.12
CA THR A 108 4.17 -4.89 -19.47
C THR A 108 3.48 -3.54 -19.50
N ASP A 109 2.34 -3.41 -18.82
CA ASP A 109 1.61 -2.15 -18.70
C ASP A 109 2.44 -1.09 -17.94
N ALA A 110 3.15 -1.49 -16.87
CA ALA A 110 4.06 -0.62 -16.14
C ALA A 110 5.24 -0.12 -16.99
N LYS A 111 5.84 -0.98 -17.81
CA LYS A 111 6.91 -0.61 -18.75
C LYS A 111 6.45 0.41 -19.79
N ASN A 112 5.17 0.39 -20.14
CA ASN A 112 4.54 1.36 -21.05
C ASN A 112 4.08 2.65 -20.34
N GLY A 113 4.58 2.93 -19.13
CA GLY A 113 4.32 4.17 -18.41
C GLY A 113 3.05 4.16 -17.56
N ASN A 114 2.33 3.03 -17.45
CA ASN A 114 1.15 2.94 -16.59
C ASN A 114 1.54 2.90 -15.11
N GLN A 115 1.40 4.05 -14.45
CA GLN A 115 1.73 4.19 -13.02
C GLN A 115 0.85 3.30 -12.13
N LYS A 116 -0.38 2.99 -12.54
CA LYS A 116 -1.26 2.08 -11.79
C LYS A 116 -0.70 0.68 -11.76
N ALA A 117 -0.29 0.19 -12.93
CA ALA A 117 0.28 -1.13 -13.07
C ALA A 117 1.60 -1.24 -12.29
N LYS A 118 2.45 -0.22 -12.38
CA LYS A 118 3.71 -0.13 -11.61
C LYS A 118 3.46 -0.19 -10.11
N PHE A 119 2.46 0.55 -9.62
CA PHE A 119 2.08 0.56 -8.22
C PHE A 119 1.61 -0.82 -7.74
N ILE A 120 0.67 -1.45 -8.46
CA ILE A 120 0.16 -2.78 -8.13
C ILE A 120 1.28 -3.81 -8.17
N LEU A 121 2.14 -3.76 -9.20
CA LEU A 121 3.27 -4.65 -9.35
C LEU A 121 4.23 -4.55 -8.16
N ASN A 122 4.64 -3.34 -7.78
CA ASN A 122 5.50 -3.12 -6.59
C ASN A 122 4.86 -3.66 -5.31
N SER A 123 3.54 -3.54 -5.19
CA SER A 123 2.78 -4.08 -4.06
C SER A 123 2.80 -5.62 -4.05
N LEU A 124 2.85 -6.26 -5.23
CA LEU A 124 2.87 -7.72 -5.38
C LEU A 124 4.27 -8.34 -5.27
N THR A 125 5.33 -7.67 -5.76
CA THR A 125 6.63 -8.31 -6.02
C THR A 125 7.68 -8.17 -4.94
N MET A 126 7.76 -7.04 -4.22
CA MET A 126 8.92 -6.75 -3.37
C MET A 126 8.59 -6.52 -1.90
N ASN A 127 7.39 -6.01 -1.58
CA ASN A 127 7.05 -5.67 -0.20
C ASN A 127 6.08 -6.65 0.45
N ALA A 128 5.18 -7.31 -0.27
CA ALA A 128 4.13 -8.06 0.41
C ALA A 128 4.64 -9.24 1.25
N ILE A 129 5.56 -10.07 0.74
CA ILE A 129 6.07 -11.23 1.47
C ILE A 129 7.04 -10.81 2.58
N ALA A 130 7.97 -9.89 2.27
CA ALA A 130 8.92 -9.38 3.26
C ALA A 130 8.20 -8.62 4.39
N LEU A 131 7.22 -7.78 4.05
CA LEU A 131 6.40 -7.06 5.00
C LEU A 131 5.45 -8.01 5.74
N PHE A 132 4.89 -9.03 5.08
CA PHE A 132 4.09 -10.05 5.77
C PHE A 132 4.93 -10.81 6.80
N ASN A 133 6.13 -11.26 6.44
CA ASN A 133 7.05 -11.92 7.37
C ASN A 133 7.52 -10.99 8.48
N GLN A 134 7.79 -9.71 8.16
CA GLN A 134 8.12 -8.70 9.16
C GLN A 134 6.95 -8.47 10.13
N LEU A 135 5.73 -8.33 9.63
CA LEU A 135 4.53 -8.18 10.45
C LEU A 135 4.27 -9.43 11.28
N LYS A 136 4.47 -10.63 10.74
CA LYS A 136 4.35 -11.90 11.46
C LYS A 136 5.35 -12.01 12.60
N ASN A 137 6.59 -11.57 12.38
CA ASN A 137 7.62 -11.54 13.43
C ASN A 137 7.33 -10.45 14.48
N GLN A 138 6.80 -9.30 14.05
CA GLN A 138 6.53 -8.16 14.93
C GLN A 138 5.23 -8.32 15.73
N TYR A 139 4.27 -9.10 15.22
CA TYR A 139 2.93 -9.27 15.75
C TYR A 139 2.51 -10.76 15.73
N PRO A 140 3.24 -11.65 16.44
CA PRO A 140 3.01 -13.10 16.41
C PRO A 140 1.65 -13.52 17.00
N GLU A 141 0.98 -12.66 17.75
CA GLU A 141 -0.34 -12.89 18.34
C GLU A 141 -1.49 -12.81 17.33
N TYR A 142 -1.23 -12.32 16.11
CA TYR A 142 -2.23 -12.22 15.05
C TYR A 142 -2.14 -13.39 14.09
N SER A 143 -3.30 -13.85 13.62
CA SER A 143 -3.38 -14.91 12.62
C SER A 143 -2.79 -14.46 11.27
N ASP A 144 -2.27 -15.41 10.49
CA ASP A 144 -1.79 -15.14 9.13
C ASP A 144 -2.87 -14.46 8.26
N GLU A 145 -4.14 -14.80 8.47
CA GLU A 145 -5.28 -14.21 7.76
C GLU A 145 -5.51 -12.74 8.17
N ASP A 146 -5.44 -12.42 9.46
CA ASP A 146 -5.54 -11.03 9.96
C ASP A 146 -4.39 -10.16 9.41
N LEU A 147 -3.17 -10.71 9.35
CA LEU A 147 -1.99 -10.00 8.85
C LEU A 147 -2.03 -9.78 7.34
N GLN A 148 -2.45 -10.78 6.56
CA GLN A 148 -2.66 -10.63 5.11
C GLN A 148 -3.71 -9.57 4.82
N LEU A 149 -4.78 -9.56 5.61
CA LEU A 149 -5.87 -8.61 5.46
C LEU A 149 -5.43 -7.19 5.82
N ALA A 150 -4.65 -6.99 6.88
CA ALA A 150 -4.07 -5.68 7.22
C ALA A 150 -3.13 -5.14 6.13
N LEU A 151 -2.26 -6.01 5.58
CA LEU A 151 -1.37 -5.69 4.47
C LEU A 151 -2.16 -5.26 3.21
N TYR A 152 -3.23 -5.99 2.94
CA TYR A 152 -4.15 -5.72 1.86
C TYR A 152 -4.84 -4.37 2.02
N TYR A 153 -5.31 -4.03 3.23
CA TYR A 153 -5.88 -2.71 3.52
C TYR A 153 -4.90 -1.58 3.37
N ALA A 154 -3.67 -1.71 3.88
CA ALA A 154 -2.63 -0.69 3.70
C ALA A 154 -2.39 -0.40 2.22
N THR A 155 -2.38 -1.45 1.39
CA THR A 155 -2.24 -1.35 -0.07
C THR A 155 -3.46 -0.67 -0.72
N ALA A 156 -4.67 -0.99 -0.27
CA ALA A 156 -5.91 -0.44 -0.81
C ALA A 156 -6.15 1.03 -0.40
N VAL A 157 -5.74 1.41 0.82
CA VAL A 157 -5.73 2.79 1.31
C VAL A 157 -4.78 3.64 0.47
N ASN A 158 -3.56 3.15 0.19
CA ASN A 158 -2.62 3.81 -0.71
C ASN A 158 -3.20 4.07 -2.10
N SER A 159 -3.89 3.04 -2.63
CA SER A 159 -4.54 3.12 -3.94
C SER A 159 -5.63 4.20 -3.94
N SER A 160 -6.33 4.40 -2.83
CA SER A 160 -7.40 5.41 -2.71
C SER A 160 -6.85 6.84 -2.59
N ILE A 161 -5.72 7.01 -1.88
CA ILE A 161 -5.04 8.30 -1.67
C ILE A 161 -4.44 8.84 -2.98
N SER A 162 -3.87 7.96 -3.81
CA SER A 162 -3.20 8.32 -5.07
C SER A 162 -4.14 8.83 -6.18
N GLY A 163 -5.38 9.22 -5.84
CA GLY A 163 -6.33 9.81 -6.78
C GLY A 163 -7.05 8.80 -7.67
N TYR A 164 -6.98 7.49 -7.38
CA TYR A 164 -7.75 6.50 -8.12
C TYR A 164 -9.23 6.55 -7.73
N SER A 165 -9.94 7.48 -8.36
CA SER A 165 -11.40 7.47 -8.41
C SER A 165 -11.86 6.20 -9.12
N SER A 166 -12.37 5.23 -8.34
CA SER A 166 -13.07 4.09 -8.92
C SER A 166 -14.42 4.59 -9.44
N LYS A 167 -14.66 4.42 -10.75
CA LYS A 167 -15.99 4.69 -11.33
C LYS A 167 -17.04 3.97 -10.48
N LYS A 168 -18.12 4.67 -10.15
CA LYS A 168 -19.29 4.15 -9.42
C LYS A 168 -19.75 2.86 -10.11
N GLY A 169 -19.79 1.74 -9.39
CA GLY A 169 -20.18 0.42 -9.93
C GLY A 169 -19.04 -0.47 -10.43
N SER A 170 -17.78 -0.02 -10.39
CA SER A 170 -16.62 -0.88 -10.69
C SER A 170 -16.49 -2.03 -9.68
N GLY A 171 -15.83 -3.12 -10.09
CA GLY A 171 -15.54 -4.26 -9.21
C GLY A 171 -14.84 -3.84 -7.91
N LEU A 172 -13.94 -2.85 -7.96
CA LEU A 172 -13.32 -2.28 -6.75
C LEU A 172 -14.36 -1.65 -5.81
N SER A 173 -15.37 -0.93 -6.33
CA SER A 173 -16.38 -0.28 -5.48
C SER A 173 -17.28 -1.28 -4.76
N LYS A 174 -17.72 -2.35 -5.45
CA LYS A 174 -18.49 -3.46 -4.83
C LYS A 174 -17.64 -4.25 -3.84
N PHE A 175 -16.36 -4.40 -4.15
CA PHE A 175 -15.40 -5.08 -3.30
C PHE A 175 -15.11 -4.28 -2.01
N PHE A 176 -14.84 -2.97 -2.11
CA PHE A 176 -14.71 -2.08 -0.94
C PHE A 176 -15.97 -2.08 -0.07
N ALA A 177 -17.16 -2.24 -0.65
CA ALA A 177 -18.39 -2.34 0.11
C ALA A 177 -18.49 -3.63 0.94
N LYS A 178 -17.96 -4.76 0.46
CA LYS A 178 -17.92 -6.05 1.19
C LYS A 178 -16.78 -6.10 2.21
N VAL A 179 -15.68 -5.45 1.86
CA VAL A 179 -14.48 -5.33 2.70
C VAL A 179 -14.74 -4.37 3.87
N GLY A 180 -15.46 -3.26 3.65
CA GLY A 180 -15.82 -2.30 4.70
C GLY A 180 -16.53 -2.91 5.92
N ASP A 181 -17.40 -3.90 5.71
CA ASP A 181 -18.13 -4.56 6.80
C ASP A 181 -17.17 -5.35 7.72
N LYS A 182 -16.28 -6.15 7.14
CA LYS A 182 -15.24 -6.90 7.88
C LYS A 182 -14.16 -5.96 8.43
N PHE A 183 -13.90 -4.83 7.77
CA PHE A 183 -12.97 -3.79 8.22
C PHE A 183 -13.42 -3.18 9.54
N GLY A 184 -14.71 -2.89 9.68
CA GLY A 184 -15.28 -2.32 10.91
C GLY A 184 -15.03 -3.22 12.12
N GLU A 185 -15.24 -4.52 11.96
CA GLU A 185 -14.94 -5.53 13.00
C GLU A 185 -13.43 -5.61 13.31
N LEU A 186 -12.59 -5.57 12.27
CA LEU A 186 -11.14 -5.61 12.40
C LEU A 186 -10.54 -4.38 13.07
N MET A 187 -11.09 -3.19 12.79
CA MET A 187 -10.64 -1.92 13.39
C MET A 187 -11.01 -1.79 14.87
N GLN A 188 -11.92 -2.64 15.37
CA GLN A 188 -12.22 -2.77 16.80
C GLN A 188 -11.20 -3.65 17.53
N LYS A 189 -10.39 -4.46 16.83
CA LYS A 189 -9.32 -5.24 17.46
C LYS A 189 -8.19 -4.29 17.93
N PRO A 190 -7.87 -4.24 19.23
CA PRO A 190 -6.79 -3.40 19.74
C PRO A 190 -5.46 -3.80 19.08
N GLY A 191 -4.74 -2.84 18.49
CA GLY A 191 -3.42 -3.06 17.87
C GLY A 191 -3.42 -3.20 16.35
N LEU A 192 -4.55 -3.52 15.72
CA LEU A 192 -4.63 -3.66 14.26
C LEU A 192 -4.43 -2.31 13.52
N GLN A 193 -4.83 -1.20 14.16
CA GLN A 193 -4.54 0.16 13.71
C GLN A 193 -3.03 0.41 13.62
N LYS A 194 -2.27 -0.10 14.60
CA LYS A 194 -0.80 -0.01 14.63
C LYS A 194 -0.20 -0.85 13.50
N ILE A 195 -0.77 -2.02 13.20
CA ILE A 195 -0.36 -2.88 12.09
C ILE A 195 -0.59 -2.19 10.74
N ILE A 196 -1.77 -1.58 10.52
CA ILE A 196 -2.07 -0.82 9.30
C ILE A 196 -1.14 0.39 9.16
N GLY A 197 -0.86 1.10 10.26
CA GLY A 197 0.10 2.19 10.29
C GLY A 197 1.53 1.73 9.94
N SER A 198 2.01 0.65 10.56
CA SER A 198 3.32 0.04 10.28
C SER A 198 3.43 -0.45 8.84
N ALA A 199 2.39 -1.12 8.33
CA ALA A 199 2.32 -1.59 6.96
C ALA A 199 2.31 -0.43 5.97
N GLY A 200 1.55 0.62 6.26
CA GLY A 200 1.53 1.82 5.42
C GLY A 200 2.86 2.55 5.42
N ALA A 201 3.52 2.70 6.57
CA ALA A 201 4.85 3.28 6.68
C ALA A 201 5.90 2.48 5.88
N ALA A 202 5.85 1.14 5.95
CA ALA A 202 6.73 0.28 5.16
C ALA A 202 6.46 0.35 3.64
N LEU A 203 5.23 0.68 3.26
CA LEU A 203 4.86 0.98 1.87
C LEU A 203 5.15 2.43 1.46
N GLY A 204 5.81 3.23 2.31
CA GLY A 204 6.14 4.63 2.04
C GLY A 204 4.92 5.56 2.05
N ILE A 205 3.81 5.15 2.66
CA ILE A 205 2.59 5.94 2.76
C ILE A 205 2.73 6.89 3.96
N PRO A 206 2.61 8.21 3.76
CA PRO A 206 2.62 9.15 4.87
C PRO A 206 1.48 8.85 5.87
N PRO A 207 1.70 8.93 7.19
CA PRO A 207 0.65 8.72 8.20
C PRO A 207 -0.59 9.60 7.97
N ALA A 208 -0.38 10.86 7.60
CA ALA A 208 -1.45 11.78 7.21
C ALA A 208 -2.32 11.25 6.06
N ALA A 209 -1.71 10.54 5.11
CA ALA A 209 -2.40 9.96 3.97
C ALA A 209 -3.23 8.73 4.40
N ILE A 210 -2.69 7.87 5.26
CA ILE A 210 -3.44 6.76 5.88
C ILE A 210 -4.67 7.29 6.63
N SER A 211 -4.47 8.34 7.44
CA SER A 211 -5.53 9.04 8.17
C SER A 211 -6.60 9.59 7.21
N ALA A 212 -6.21 10.27 6.13
CA ALA A 212 -7.13 10.77 5.11
C ALA A 212 -7.90 9.64 4.40
N GLY A 213 -7.24 8.52 4.10
CA GLY A 213 -7.88 7.34 3.53
C GLY A 213 -8.92 6.71 4.47
N MET A 214 -8.60 6.59 5.77
CA MET A 214 -9.54 6.11 6.79
C MET A 214 -10.75 7.04 6.92
N GLN A 215 -10.54 8.37 6.90
CA GLN A 215 -11.62 9.36 6.91
C GLN A 215 -12.51 9.25 5.66
N ALA A 216 -11.92 9.08 4.48
CA ALA A 216 -12.66 8.91 3.23
C ALA A 216 -13.48 7.61 3.19
N ILE A 217 -12.97 6.53 3.81
CA ILE A 217 -13.72 5.28 3.99
C ILE A 217 -14.89 5.51 4.95
N GLY A 218 -14.63 6.16 6.10
CA GLY A 218 -15.67 6.51 7.08
C GLY A 218 -16.82 7.30 6.46
N ALA A 219 -16.50 8.36 5.70
CA ALA A 219 -17.50 9.19 5.02
C ALA A 219 -18.34 8.41 4.00
N LYS A 220 -17.76 7.41 3.32
CA LYS A 220 -18.50 6.53 2.40
C LYS A 220 -19.41 5.56 3.13
N ILE A 221 -18.99 5.05 4.28
CA ILE A 221 -19.83 4.22 5.15
C ILE A 221 -21.02 5.06 5.61
N GLU A 222 -20.78 6.24 6.17
CA GLU A 222 -21.84 7.19 6.59
C GLU A 222 -22.84 7.46 5.46
N ALA A 223 -22.37 7.84 4.27
CA ALA A 223 -23.25 8.11 3.13
C ALA A 223 -24.08 6.89 2.68
N LYS A 224 -23.52 5.68 2.77
CA LYS A 224 -24.23 4.43 2.45
C LYS A 224 -25.28 4.12 3.51
N SER A 225 -24.96 4.32 4.78
CA SER A 225 -25.88 4.12 5.89
C SER A 225 -27.04 5.12 5.85
N GLU A 226 -26.78 6.39 5.49
CA GLU A 226 -27.82 7.41 5.26
C GLU A 226 -28.73 7.05 4.08
N ALA A 227 -28.16 6.60 2.96
CA ALA A 227 -28.95 6.15 1.81
C ALA A 227 -29.80 4.92 2.15
N LYS A 228 -29.30 4.02 2.99
CA LYS A 228 -30.04 2.85 3.47
C LYS A 228 -31.16 3.26 4.44
N LEU A 229 -30.91 4.21 5.34
CA LEU A 229 -31.94 4.85 6.19
C LEU A 229 -33.10 5.41 5.37
N ALA A 230 -32.80 6.10 4.26
CA ALA A 230 -33.83 6.61 3.37
C ALA A 230 -34.66 5.51 2.69
N GLN A 231 -34.06 4.36 2.35
CA GLN A 231 -34.79 3.21 1.80
C GLN A 231 -35.65 2.49 2.84
N ILE A 232 -35.15 2.35 4.08
CA ILE A 232 -35.82 1.67 5.18
C ILE A 232 -37.13 2.37 5.58
N ALA A 233 -37.21 3.69 5.41
CA ALA A 233 -38.44 4.46 5.66
C ALA A 233 -39.65 3.98 4.83
N SER A 234 -39.42 3.18 3.78
CA SER A 234 -40.46 2.59 2.91
C SER A 234 -40.62 1.06 3.04
N GLY A 235 -39.84 0.39 3.90
CA GLY A 235 -39.79 -1.08 3.99
C GLY A 235 -40.70 -1.72 5.06
N SER A 236 -40.71 -3.05 5.14
CA SER A 236 -41.44 -3.81 6.17
C SER A 236 -40.77 -3.67 7.56
N ASP A 237 -41.49 -4.00 8.63
CA ASP A 237 -40.93 -3.87 9.98
C ASP A 237 -39.73 -4.81 10.25
N ALA A 238 -39.68 -5.96 9.57
CA ALA A 238 -38.51 -6.84 9.59
C ALA A 238 -37.29 -6.20 8.90
N ASP A 239 -37.50 -5.52 7.77
CA ASP A 239 -36.44 -4.78 7.07
C ASP A 239 -35.92 -3.60 7.91
N LYS A 240 -36.83 -2.93 8.63
CA LYS A 240 -36.47 -1.85 9.56
C LYS A 240 -35.57 -2.35 10.69
N LEU A 241 -35.89 -3.49 11.30
CA LEU A 241 -35.10 -4.05 12.39
C LEU A 241 -33.71 -4.52 11.94
N ALA A 242 -33.63 -5.29 10.85
CA ALA A 242 -32.35 -5.76 10.31
C ALA A 242 -31.44 -4.60 9.91
N ALA A 243 -32.03 -3.55 9.34
CA ALA A 243 -31.27 -2.42 8.87
C ALA A 243 -30.90 -1.42 9.98
N ALA A 244 -31.68 -1.34 11.07
CA ALA A 244 -31.27 -0.64 12.30
C ALA A 244 -30.03 -1.30 12.94
N SER A 245 -29.99 -2.63 12.99
CA SER A 245 -28.81 -3.37 13.48
C SER A 245 -27.56 -3.10 12.63
N GLN A 246 -27.70 -3.13 11.29
CA GLN A 246 -26.60 -2.79 10.39
C GLN A 246 -26.14 -1.34 10.55
N LEU A 247 -27.07 -0.40 10.71
CA LEU A 247 -26.75 1.02 10.93
C LEU A 247 -25.93 1.23 12.21
N GLU A 248 -26.26 0.50 13.28
CA GLU A 248 -25.48 0.55 14.52
C GLU A 248 -24.06 0.01 14.31
N ALA A 249 -23.91 -1.09 13.56
CA ALA A 249 -22.60 -1.63 13.20
C ALA A 249 -21.78 -0.64 12.36
N ASP A 250 -22.40 0.00 11.36
CA ASP A 250 -21.78 1.00 10.51
C ASP A 250 -21.32 2.23 11.34
N ARG A 251 -22.15 2.70 12.27
CA ARG A 251 -21.78 3.80 13.19
C ARG A 251 -20.59 3.44 14.08
N LYS A 252 -20.55 2.23 14.63
CA LYS A 252 -19.40 1.74 15.42
C LYS A 252 -18.13 1.67 14.57
N ALA A 253 -18.23 1.23 13.31
CA ALA A 253 -17.10 1.18 12.39
C ALA A 253 -16.55 2.58 12.06
N VAL A 254 -17.43 3.55 11.80
CA VAL A 254 -17.06 4.94 11.55
C VAL A 254 -16.38 5.56 12.76
N GLU A 255 -16.91 5.33 13.96
CA GLU A 255 -16.30 5.87 15.19
C GLU A 255 -14.92 5.26 15.45
N ALA A 256 -14.77 3.95 15.24
CA ALA A 256 -13.47 3.29 15.31
C ALA A 256 -12.45 3.89 14.31
N LEU A 257 -12.91 4.25 13.09
CA LEU A 257 -12.07 4.92 12.10
C LEU A 257 -11.68 6.34 12.49
N ARG A 258 -12.60 7.10 13.10
CA ARG A 258 -12.31 8.44 13.62
C ARG A 258 -11.28 8.39 14.74
N ILE A 259 -11.46 7.49 15.70
CA ILE A 259 -10.50 7.28 16.80
C ILE A 259 -9.12 6.90 16.24
N ALA A 260 -9.07 5.98 15.28
CA ALA A 260 -7.81 5.58 14.63
C ALA A 260 -7.12 6.77 13.93
N ALA A 261 -7.89 7.59 13.21
CA ALA A 261 -7.39 8.75 12.48
C ALA A 261 -6.82 9.82 13.43
N VAL A 262 -7.49 10.06 14.57
CA VAL A 262 -7.02 11.00 15.60
C VAL A 262 -5.75 10.47 16.28
N LYS A 263 -5.73 9.18 16.64
CA LYS A 263 -4.56 8.55 17.26
C LYS A 263 -3.32 8.61 16.35
N THR A 264 -3.49 8.36 15.06
CA THR A 264 -2.40 8.46 14.08
C THR A 264 -1.80 9.87 14.04
N LYS A 265 -2.63 10.92 14.11
CA LYS A 265 -2.15 12.31 14.17
C LYS A 265 -1.44 12.62 15.49
N ALA A 266 -1.93 12.07 16.61
CA ALA A 266 -1.30 12.23 17.91
C ALA A 266 0.08 11.56 17.96
N ASP A 267 0.20 10.33 17.45
CA ASP A 267 1.46 9.59 17.36
C ASP A 267 2.49 10.33 16.48
N GLU A 268 2.04 10.92 15.35
CA GLU A 268 2.89 11.74 14.47
C GLU A 268 3.36 13.04 15.17
N ALA A 269 2.48 13.71 15.90
CA ALA A 269 2.82 14.90 16.68
C ALA A 269 3.81 14.58 17.82
N GLU A 270 3.65 13.45 18.51
CA GLU A 270 4.57 13.01 19.54
C GLU A 270 5.96 12.68 18.97
N LYS A 271 6.00 11.97 17.83
CA LYS A 271 7.25 11.70 17.12
C LYS A 271 7.98 12.99 16.76
N LEU A 272 7.29 13.97 16.18
CA LEU A 272 7.88 15.27 15.85
C LEU A 272 8.42 16.01 17.07
N ARG A 273 7.74 15.92 18.23
CA ARG A 273 8.25 16.50 19.49
C ARG A 273 9.54 15.82 19.94
N ARG A 274 9.60 14.48 19.89
CA ARG A 274 10.83 13.73 20.24
C ARG A 274 11.98 14.05 19.31
N ASP A 275 11.74 14.09 17.99
CA ASP A 275 12.76 14.43 17.00
C ASP A 275 13.28 15.87 17.20
N ALA A 276 12.39 16.82 17.54
CA ALA A 276 12.77 18.20 17.88
C ALA A 276 13.58 18.28 19.18
N GLU A 277 13.25 17.48 20.19
CA GLU A 277 14.00 17.40 21.45
C GLU A 277 15.40 16.80 21.25
N ILE A 278 15.52 15.74 20.46
CA ILE A 278 16.81 15.16 20.07
C ILE A 278 17.67 16.19 19.34
N ALA A 279 17.10 16.91 18.37
CA ALA A 279 17.81 17.95 17.62
C ALA A 279 18.26 19.11 18.53
N LYS A 280 17.44 19.50 19.51
CA LYS A 280 17.79 20.50 20.53
C LYS A 280 18.97 20.02 21.38
N ASN A 281 18.92 18.79 21.90
CA ASN A 281 19.98 18.23 22.73
C ASN A 281 21.31 18.08 21.97
N ASP A 282 21.25 17.72 20.68
CA ASP A 282 22.44 17.66 19.82
C ASP A 282 23.04 19.06 19.57
N ALA A 283 22.20 20.08 19.37
CA ALA A 283 22.66 21.47 19.24
C ALA A 283 23.32 21.98 20.53
N GLU A 284 22.73 21.70 21.69
CA GLU A 284 23.31 22.05 23.01
C GLU A 284 24.66 21.36 23.23
N ARG A 285 24.76 20.07 22.87
CA ARG A 285 26.01 19.32 22.96
C ARG A 285 27.11 19.93 22.08
N LYS A 286 26.80 20.27 20.83
CA LYS A 286 27.76 20.93 19.92
C LYS A 286 28.20 22.31 20.44
N LEU A 287 27.30 23.04 21.08
CA LEU A 287 27.62 24.33 21.69
C LEU A 287 28.58 24.16 22.88
N ILE A 288 28.35 23.16 23.74
CA ILE A 288 29.26 22.82 24.84
C ILE A 288 30.63 22.35 24.31
N GLU A 289 30.66 21.51 23.28
CA GLU A 289 31.90 21.02 22.68
C GLU A 289 32.72 22.17 22.06
N SER A 290 32.07 23.10 21.35
CA SER A 290 32.75 24.30 20.82
C SER A 290 33.24 25.25 21.91
N ALA A 291 32.48 25.44 23.00
CA ALA A 291 32.91 26.21 24.16
C ALA A 291 34.14 25.58 24.84
N LYS A 292 34.16 24.25 25.00
CA LYS A 292 35.32 23.51 25.54
C LYS A 292 36.55 23.67 24.65
N TYR A 293 36.39 23.51 23.34
CA TYR A 293 37.46 23.70 22.37
C TYR A 293 38.07 25.10 22.45
N ASN A 294 37.22 26.13 22.52
CA ASN A 294 37.66 27.52 22.66
C ASN A 294 38.34 27.77 24.01
N ALA A 295 37.83 27.21 25.11
CA ALA A 295 38.45 27.35 26.43
C ALA A 295 39.86 26.75 26.46
N VAL A 296 40.05 25.55 25.92
CA VAL A 296 41.36 24.88 25.85
C VAL A 296 42.35 25.69 25.00
N ASN A 297 41.92 26.21 23.85
CA ASN A 297 42.79 27.00 22.98
C ASN A 297 43.07 28.42 23.50
N SER A 298 42.15 29.01 24.26
CA SER A 298 42.34 30.30 24.94
C SER A 298 43.28 30.23 26.15
N GLY A 299 43.58 29.02 26.66
CA GLY A 299 44.56 28.78 27.72
C GLY A 299 46.00 29.16 27.34
N SER A 300 46.30 29.33 26.04
CA SER A 300 47.59 29.90 25.61
C SER A 300 47.67 31.43 25.72
N PHE A 301 46.57 32.11 26.05
CA PHE A 301 46.55 33.56 26.17
C PHE A 301 46.94 34.05 27.57
N THR A 302 46.73 33.26 28.62
CA THR A 302 47.11 33.63 30.00
C THR A 302 48.60 33.45 30.28
N ASP A 303 49.29 32.53 29.60
CA ASP A 303 50.74 32.38 29.75
C ASP A 303 51.52 33.54 29.12
N ASN A 304 50.95 34.24 28.14
CA ASN A 304 51.56 35.45 27.55
C ASN A 304 51.25 36.75 28.32
N LEU A 305 50.41 36.70 29.37
CA LEU A 305 50.10 37.87 30.21
C LEU A 305 50.83 37.88 31.56
N ARG A 306 51.62 36.84 31.86
CA ARG A 306 52.29 36.70 33.17
C ARG A 306 53.72 37.23 33.21
N THR A 307 54.32 37.63 32.09
CA THR A 307 55.72 38.09 32.06
C THR A 307 55.92 39.59 32.09
N GLU A 308 54.88 40.42 32.01
CA GLU A 308 55.06 41.88 32.02
C GLU A 308 53.96 42.58 32.82
N ASN A 309 54.24 42.91 34.09
CA ASN A 309 53.96 44.21 34.73
C ASN A 309 53.92 44.10 36.27
N PRO A 310 54.95 44.54 37.02
CA PRO A 310 54.97 44.52 38.48
C PRO A 310 54.18 45.67 39.16
N ALA A 311 53.32 46.42 38.45
CA ALA A 311 52.61 47.56 39.04
C ALA A 311 51.07 47.48 38.86
N GLY A 312 50.43 46.62 39.65
CA GLY A 312 49.13 46.87 40.30
C GLY A 312 47.94 47.49 39.54
N LYS A 313 47.88 47.42 38.20
CA LYS A 313 46.73 47.87 37.41
C LYS A 313 46.21 46.71 36.58
N ILE A 314 44.98 46.28 36.90
CA ILE A 314 44.26 45.27 36.15
C ILE A 314 44.06 45.80 34.71
N PRO A 315 44.54 45.11 33.66
CA PRO A 315 44.41 45.56 32.28
C PRO A 315 42.94 45.74 31.89
N MET A 316 42.65 46.77 31.08
CA MET A 316 41.28 47.07 30.61
C MET A 316 40.61 45.87 29.90
N ALA A 317 41.42 44.99 29.30
CA ALA A 317 40.95 43.75 28.67
C ALA A 317 40.25 42.80 29.66
N THR A 318 40.71 42.75 30.92
CA THR A 318 40.08 41.93 31.97
C THR A 318 38.68 42.44 32.32
N TRP A 319 38.47 43.77 32.34
CA TRP A 319 37.16 44.38 32.56
C TRP A 319 36.18 44.09 31.42
N LEU A 320 36.67 44.07 30.18
CA LEU A 320 35.87 43.71 29.00
C LEU A 320 35.42 42.25 29.02
N ILE A 321 36.29 41.33 29.47
CA ILE A 321 35.95 39.91 29.58
C ILE A 321 34.94 39.67 30.70
N ILE A 322 35.12 40.31 31.87
CA ILE A 322 34.15 40.23 32.98
C ILE A 322 32.78 40.79 32.55
N GLY A 323 32.76 41.90 31.79
CA GLY A 323 31.53 42.46 31.23
C GLY A 323 30.83 41.53 30.24
N ALA A 324 31.57 40.88 29.34
CA ALA A 324 31.01 39.96 28.36
C ALA A 324 30.39 38.70 29.01
N VAL A 325 31.05 38.15 30.04
CA VAL A 325 30.54 37.00 30.80
C VAL A 325 29.26 37.36 31.57
N ALA A 326 29.20 38.57 32.15
CA ALA A 326 28.00 39.05 32.84
C ALA A 326 26.80 39.22 31.89
N VAL A 327 27.01 39.72 30.67
CA VAL A 327 25.95 39.88 29.66
C VAL A 327 25.39 38.53 29.20
N VAL A 328 26.24 37.53 28.98
CA VAL A 328 25.81 36.17 28.61
C VAL A 328 25.04 35.50 29.75
N ALA A 329 25.48 35.66 31.00
CA ALA A 329 24.76 35.15 32.17
C ALA A 329 23.36 35.78 32.32
N ILE A 330 23.23 37.11 32.13
CA ILE A 330 21.95 37.82 32.16
C ILE A 330 21.04 37.37 31.01
N TYR A 331 21.59 37.16 29.82
CA TYR A 331 20.82 36.69 28.67
C TYR A 331 20.27 35.26 28.86
N LEU A 332 21.06 34.37 29.46
CA LEU A 332 20.62 33.00 29.76
C LEU A 332 19.58 32.97 30.90
N PHE A 333 19.69 33.85 31.90
CA PHE A 333 18.74 33.93 33.03
C PHE A 333 17.38 34.53 32.65
N THR A 334 17.34 35.38 31.62
CA THR A 334 16.10 36.08 31.20
C THR A 334 15.24 35.30 30.19
N LYS A 335 15.82 34.30 29.49
CA LYS A 335 15.07 33.43 28.56
C LYS A 335 14.63 32.07 29.14
N GLY A 336 14.95 31.80 30.40
CA GLY A 336 14.50 30.60 31.12
C GLY A 336 13.16 30.78 31.86
N LYS A 337 12.12 31.28 31.18
CA LYS A 337 10.71 31.23 31.61
C LYS A 337 9.79 31.06 30.41
#